data_AF-A0A970SMD5-F1
#
_entry.id   AF-A0A970SMD5-F1
#
_cell.length_a   1.000
_cell.length_b   1.000
_cell.length_c   1.000
_cell.angle_alpha   90.00
_cell.angle_beta   90.00
_cell.angle_gamma   90.00
#
_symmetry.space_group_name_H-M   'P 1'
#
loop_
_entity.id
_entity.type
_entity.pdbx_description
1 polymer ?
#
loop_
_entity_poly.entity_id
_entity_poly.type
_entity_poly.pdbx_seq_one_letter_code
_entity_poly.pdbx_strand_id
1 'polypeptide(L)' 'MRIAIFTESYEPIVNGVSVCVSTLRDGLIKRGHEVFIFAPAY' A
#
# COMPACT_ATOMS: atom_id res chain seq x y z
N MET A 1 -3.33 13.26 -7.24
CA MET A 1 -2.07 12.74 -7.82
C MET A 1 -2.18 11.24 -7.95
N ARG A 2 -1.44 10.63 -8.89
CA ARG A 2 -1.39 9.17 -9.06
C ARG A 2 -0.10 8.66 -8.43
N ILE A 3 -0.21 7.73 -7.49
CA ILE A 3 0.91 7.21 -6.70
C ILE A 3 0.92 5.68 -6.81
N ALA A 4 2.06 5.11 -7.16
CA ALA A 4 2.28 3.67 -7.18
C ALA A 4 3.26 3.28 -6.06
N ILE A 5 2.85 2.33 -5.21
CA ILE A 5 3.68 1.77 -4.13
C ILE A 5 4.08 0.34 -4.53
N PHE A 6 5.38 0.06 -4.50
CA PHE A 6 5.93 -1.27 -4.74
C PHE A 6 6.44 -1.83 -3.42
N THR A 7 6.01 -3.03 -3.06
CA THR A 7 6.40 -3.68 -1.81
C THR A 7 6.56 -5.18 -2.01
N GLU A 8 7.55 -5.77 -1.33
CA GLU A 8 7.77 -7.22 -1.31
C GLU A 8 6.66 -7.98 -0.59
N SER A 9 5.99 -7.34 0.37
CA SER A 9 4.88 -7.95 1.10
C SER A 9 3.71 -6.98 1.25
N TYR A 10 2.53 -7.48 0.91
CA TYR A 10 1.24 -6.84 1.13
C TYR A 10 0.20 -7.90 1.48
N GLU A 11 -1.05 -7.51 1.68
CA GLU A 11 -2.15 -8.45 1.95
C GLU A 11 -2.17 -9.60 0.92
N PRO A 12 -2.35 -10.87 1.37
CA PRO A 12 -2.72 -11.30 2.72
C PRO A 12 -1.56 -11.46 3.72
N ILE A 13 -0.32 -11.14 3.37
CA ILE A 13 0.84 -11.26 4.27
C ILE A 13 0.72 -10.22 5.39
N VAL A 14 0.49 -10.68 6.62
CA VAL A 14 0.35 -9.81 7.80
C VAL A 14 1.70 -9.66 8.49
N ASN A 15 2.29 -8.47 8.39
CA ASN A 15 3.52 -8.09 9.09
C ASN A 15 3.55 -6.57 9.30
N GLY A 16 4.61 -6.05 9.94
CA GLY A 16 4.74 -4.61 10.15
C GLY A 16 4.82 -3.79 8.85
N VAL A 17 5.32 -4.39 7.77
CA VAL A 17 5.43 -3.73 6.45
C VAL A 17 4.06 -3.55 5.83
N SER A 18 3.21 -4.59 5.78
CA SER A 18 1.87 -4.49 5.21
C SER A 18 0.98 -3.52 5.99
N VAL A 19 1.13 -3.45 7.32
CA VAL A 19 0.46 -2.44 8.16
C VAL A 19 0.93 -1.01 7.82
N CYS A 20 2.24 -0.81 7.67
CA CYS A 20 2.80 0.50 7.30
C CYS A 20 2.31 0.95 5.91
N VAL A 21 2.37 0.06 4.91
CA VAL A 21 1.92 0.34 3.55
C VAL A 21 0.42 0.65 3.52
N SER A 22 -0.40 -0.11 4.25
CA SER A 22 -1.85 0.12 4.34
C SER A 22 -2.17 1.46 5.00
N THR A 23 -1.50 1.80 6.11
CA THR A 23 -1.68 3.10 6.79
C THR A 23 -1.27 4.27 5.90
N LEU A 24 -0.17 4.14 5.16
CA LEU A 24 0.29 5.14 4.19
C LEU A 24 -0.72 5.32 3.04
N ARG A 25 -1.18 4.21 2.45
CA ARG A 25 -2.20 4.19 1.40
C ARG A 25 -3.44 4.96 1.86
N ASP A 26 -3.96 4.64 3.04
CA ASP A 26 -5.17 5.24 3.58
C ASP A 26 -5.01 6.75 3.83
N GLY A 27 -3.85 7.17 4.35
CA GLY A 27 -3.52 8.57 4.52
C GLY A 27 -3.46 9.34 3.20
N LEU A 28 -2.91 8.74 2.15
CA LEU A 28 -2.83 9.33 0.81
C LEU A 28 -4.20 9.41 0.13
N ILE A 29 -5.02 8.34 0.24
CA ILE A 29 -6.38 8.32 -0.29
C ILE A 29 -7.24 9.41 0.38
N LYS A 30 -7.15 9.55 1.71
CA LYS A 30 -7.84 10.61 2.47
C LYS A 30 -7.48 12.03 2.01
N ARG A 31 -6.30 12.23 1.44
CA ARG A 31 -5.83 13.50 0.87
C ARG A 31 -6.24 13.71 -0.60
N GLY A 32 -7.07 12.82 -1.16
CA GLY A 32 -7.53 12.90 -2.55
C GLY A 32 -6.51 12.38 -3.57
N HIS A 33 -5.61 11.47 -3.17
CA HIS A 33 -4.69 10.82 -4.09
C HIS A 33 -5.24 9.46 -4.56
N GLU A 34 -4.95 9.13 -5.81
CA GLU A 34 -5.23 7.82 -6.40
C GLU A 34 -3.99 6.94 -6.16
N VAL A 35 -4.14 5.84 -5.42
CA VAL A 35 -3.02 5.01 -4.95
C VAL A 35 -3.19 3.58 -5.44
N PHE A 36 -2.13 3.03 -6.02
CA PHE A 36 -2.03 1.64 -6.45
C PHE A 36 -0.90 0.94 -5.70
N ILE A 37 -1.11 -0.32 -5.34
CA ILE A 37 -0.11 -1.15 -4.67
C ILE A 37 0.22 -2.33 -5.58
N PHE A 38 1.51 -2.55 -5.81
CA PHE A 38 2.04 -3.68 -6.54
C PHE A 38 2.86 -4.53 -5.58
N ALA A 39 2.46 -5.79 -5.44
CA ALA A 39 3.13 -6.79 -4.64
C ALA A 39 3.09 -8.14 -5.36
N PRO A 40 4.02 -9.07 -5.09
CA PRO A 40 3.97 -10.40 -5.65
C PRO A 40 2.75 -11.17 -5.13
N ALA A 41 2.17 -12.01 -6.00
CA ALA A 41 1.14 -12.97 -5.62
C ALA A 41 1.81 -14.28 -5.17
N TYR A 42 2.15 -14.36 -3.88
CA TYR A 42 2.67 -15.57 -3.24
C TYR A 42 1.54 -16.50 -2.78
#